data_AF-A0A182KBN2-F1
#
_entry.id   AF-A0A182KBN2-F1
#
_cell.length_a   1.000
_cell.length_b   1.000
_cell.length_c   1.000
_cell.angle_alpha   90.00
_cell.angle_beta   90.00
_cell.angle_gamma   90.00
#
_symmetry.space_group_name_H-M   'P 1'
#
loop_
_entity.id
_entity.type
_entity.pdbx_description
1 polymer ?
#
loop_
_entity_poly.entity_id
_entity_poly.type
_entity_poly.pdbx_seq_one_letter_code
_entity_poly.pdbx_strand_id
1 'polypeptide(L)'
;MTSDGGQKLRRALKKQEIVHIDKMICFWKILNLSNNLIRQLIPVTGRSGRTLSFEQLLISDNQLELLDMAVFVSMPLLSDRPLYLEESNCARGSVDTCYTAQSVPVRLAVAYLELSDNKITTFNIAGCDMPNITSLFLDDNRLTVIPSIFERYAKTRIIMDGNPLSCNTLLPFKDRLTNDQLRKEQRSVSMECVTTSSFLVDETVKVCCDK
;
A
#
# COMPACT_ATOMS: atom_id res chain seq x y z
N MET A 1 20.45 -20.62 15.06
CA MET A 1 21.72 -19.96 14.71
C MET A 1 21.41 -18.88 13.67
N THR A 2 21.49 -17.58 13.89
CA THR A 2 21.64 -16.72 15.07
C THR A 2 20.70 -15.53 14.83
N SER A 3 19.83 -15.26 15.80
CA SER A 3 18.79 -14.22 15.77
C SER A 3 19.32 -12.81 16.05
N ASP A 4 20.59 -12.54 15.72
CA ASP A 4 21.27 -11.28 16.05
C ASP A 4 21.18 -10.26 14.88
N GLY A 5 21.20 -10.75 13.63
CA GLY A 5 21.06 -9.89 12.44
C GLY A 5 19.69 -9.24 12.31
N GLY A 6 18.61 -9.98 12.59
CA GLY A 6 17.23 -9.46 12.56
C GLY A 6 16.93 -8.47 13.68
N GLN A 7 17.54 -8.61 14.86
CA GLN A 7 17.39 -7.66 15.98
C GLN A 7 18.24 -6.39 15.80
N LYS A 8 19.47 -6.50 15.29
CA LYS A 8 20.31 -5.33 14.96
C LYS A 8 19.72 -4.48 13.84
N LEU A 9 19.10 -5.09 12.82
CA LEU A 9 18.42 -4.33 11.75
C LEU A 9 17.09 -3.70 12.20
N ARG A 10 16.30 -4.37 13.06
CA ARG A 10 15.12 -3.78 13.72
C ARG A 10 15.45 -2.54 14.55
N ARG A 11 16.67 -2.45 15.10
CA ARG A 11 17.17 -1.24 15.79
C ARG A 11 17.64 -0.16 14.81
N ALA A 12 18.17 -0.53 13.63
CA ALA A 12 18.67 0.41 12.62
C ALA A 12 17.55 1.16 11.86
N LEU A 13 16.34 0.60 11.82
CA LEU A 13 15.19 1.19 11.14
C LEU A 13 14.34 2.11 12.02
N LYS A 14 14.71 2.40 13.28
CA LYS A 14 13.92 3.32 14.14
C LYS A 14 14.28 4.78 13.87
N LYS A 15 13.26 5.65 13.80
CA LYS A 15 13.34 7.09 13.49
C LYS A 15 13.72 7.42 12.05
N GLN A 16 13.42 6.53 11.10
CA GLN A 16 13.61 6.83 9.69
C GLN A 16 12.57 7.87 9.25
N GLU A 17 13.02 8.97 8.63
CA GLU A 17 12.14 9.98 8.04
C GLU A 17 11.94 9.78 6.54
N ILE A 18 12.93 9.18 5.89
CA ILE A 18 12.95 8.93 4.45
C ILE A 18 13.46 7.49 4.24
N VAL A 19 12.73 6.69 3.47
CA VAL A 19 13.13 5.30 3.16
C VAL A 19 13.34 5.12 1.67
N HIS A 20 14.51 4.61 1.33
CA HIS A 20 14.93 4.25 -0.03
C HIS A 20 14.63 2.78 -0.31
N ILE A 21 13.68 2.50 -1.21
CA ILE A 21 13.21 1.12 -1.48
C ILE A 21 14.30 0.27 -2.19
N ASP A 22 15.25 0.89 -2.89
CA ASP A 22 16.40 0.22 -3.55
C ASP A 22 17.35 -0.47 -2.59
N LYS A 23 17.35 -0.03 -1.32
CA LYS A 23 18.21 -0.61 -0.28
C LYS A 23 17.58 -1.82 0.40
N MET A 24 16.40 -2.25 -0.06
CA MET A 24 15.63 -3.34 0.53
C MET A 24 15.95 -4.66 -0.14
N ILE A 25 16.16 -5.69 0.68
CA ILE A 25 16.60 -7.00 0.21
C ILE A 25 15.36 -7.80 -0.27
N CYS A 26 15.32 -8.17 -1.55
CA CYS A 26 14.18 -8.84 -2.20
C CYS A 26 13.82 -10.25 -1.69
N PHE A 27 14.56 -10.81 -0.73
CA PHE A 27 14.31 -12.15 -0.19
C PHE A 27 13.33 -12.16 0.98
N TRP A 28 12.80 -11.01 1.40
CA TRP A 28 11.89 -10.94 2.54
C TRP A 28 10.44 -11.06 2.12
N LYS A 29 9.74 -11.99 2.78
CA LYS A 29 8.27 -12.13 2.68
C LYS A 29 7.54 -11.00 3.39
N ILE A 30 8.12 -10.44 4.44
CA ILE A 30 7.51 -9.39 5.24
C ILE A 30 8.51 -8.25 5.35
N LEU A 31 8.06 -7.06 4.96
CA LEU A 31 8.79 -5.82 5.17
C LEU A 31 8.02 -4.96 6.18
N ASN A 32 8.61 -4.77 7.37
CA ASN A 32 8.01 -3.96 8.44
C ASN A 32 8.83 -2.68 8.66
N LEU A 33 8.20 -1.56 8.33
CA LEU A 33 8.65 -0.18 8.49
C LEU A 33 7.81 0.58 9.53
N SER A 34 6.91 -0.10 10.23
CA SER A 34 6.00 0.52 11.18
C SER A 34 6.73 1.21 12.34
N ASN A 35 6.06 2.14 13.00
CA ASN A 35 6.56 2.84 14.19
C ASN A 35 7.82 3.67 13.89
N ASN A 36 7.73 4.50 12.87
CA ASN A 36 8.79 5.38 12.41
C ASN A 36 8.29 6.81 12.21
N LEU A 37 9.14 7.66 11.60
CA LEU A 37 8.80 9.04 11.29
C LEU A 37 8.74 9.25 9.77
N ILE A 38 8.45 8.18 9.01
CA ILE A 38 8.59 8.19 7.56
C ILE A 38 7.57 9.16 6.98
N ARG A 39 8.09 10.19 6.31
CA ARG A 39 7.31 11.19 5.58
C ARG A 39 7.32 10.90 4.08
N GLN A 40 8.33 10.18 3.60
CA GLN A 40 8.52 9.91 2.19
C GLN A 40 9.16 8.54 1.93
N LEU A 41 8.59 7.81 0.96
CA LEU A 41 9.24 6.69 0.31
C LEU A 41 9.90 7.20 -0.97
N ILE A 42 11.19 6.91 -1.13
CA ILE A 42 11.94 7.20 -2.34
C ILE A 42 11.95 5.93 -3.20
N PRO A 43 11.61 6.05 -4.50
CA PRO A 43 11.57 4.91 -5.40
C PRO A 43 12.93 4.22 -5.44
N VAL A 44 12.94 2.97 -5.85
CA VAL A 44 14.20 2.34 -6.28
C VAL A 44 14.82 3.28 -7.35
N THR A 45 16.14 3.33 -7.51
CA THR A 45 16.81 4.04 -8.62
C THR A 45 17.59 3.06 -9.50
N GLY A 46 17.18 2.82 -10.76
CA GLY A 46 17.85 1.94 -11.73
C GLY A 46 17.00 0.83 -12.36
N ARG A 47 16.81 0.84 -13.70
CA ARG A 47 15.95 -0.10 -14.46
C ARG A 47 16.18 -1.55 -14.04
N SER A 48 15.17 -2.13 -13.41
CA SER A 48 15.05 -3.57 -13.38
C SER A 48 13.58 -3.87 -13.53
N GLY A 49 13.21 -4.76 -14.46
CA GLY A 49 11.92 -5.45 -14.45
C GLY A 49 11.80 -6.38 -13.24
N ARG A 50 12.21 -5.89 -12.07
CA ARG A 50 12.33 -6.60 -10.82
C ARG A 50 10.96 -6.64 -10.21
N THR A 51 10.45 -7.85 -10.09
CA THR A 51 9.36 -8.14 -9.18
C THR A 51 9.92 -8.07 -7.76
N LEU A 52 9.37 -7.18 -6.94
CA LEU A 52 9.58 -7.25 -5.51
C LEU A 52 8.59 -8.28 -4.95
N SER A 53 9.13 -9.33 -4.33
CA SER A 53 8.34 -10.47 -3.84
C SER A 53 8.24 -10.45 -2.31
N PHE A 54 7.47 -9.50 -1.78
CA PHE A 54 7.00 -9.53 -0.40
C PHE A 54 5.50 -9.90 -0.37
N GLU A 55 5.12 -10.69 0.62
CA GLU A 55 3.73 -11.06 0.93
C GLU A 55 3.04 -9.96 1.75
N GLN A 56 3.79 -9.25 2.60
CA GLN A 56 3.29 -8.19 3.49
C GLN A 56 4.20 -6.97 3.52
N LEU A 57 3.61 -5.79 3.39
CA LEU A 57 4.25 -4.49 3.65
C LEU A 57 3.51 -3.80 4.81
N LEU A 58 4.22 -3.59 5.92
CA LEU A 58 3.70 -2.91 7.12
C LEU A 58 4.40 -1.57 7.27
N ILE A 59 3.66 -0.47 7.22
CA ILE A 59 4.19 0.90 7.40
C ILE A 59 3.28 1.74 8.30
N SER A 60 2.59 1.08 9.23
CA SER A 60 1.73 1.74 10.21
C SER A 60 2.52 2.70 11.12
N ASP A 61 1.83 3.64 11.77
CA ASP A 61 2.43 4.55 12.75
C ASP A 61 3.60 5.36 12.16
N ASN A 62 3.32 6.08 11.09
CA ASN A 62 4.29 6.90 10.36
C ASN A 62 3.72 8.31 10.08
N GLN A 63 4.35 9.07 9.18
CA GLN A 63 4.00 10.46 8.88
C GLN A 63 3.74 10.65 7.38
N LEU A 64 3.35 9.61 6.65
CA LEU A 64 3.12 9.66 5.21
C LEU A 64 1.87 10.49 4.90
N GLU A 65 2.01 11.51 4.05
CA GLU A 65 0.89 12.32 3.57
C GLU A 65 0.38 11.88 2.20
N LEU A 66 1.27 11.29 1.40
CA LEU A 66 1.01 10.77 0.07
C LEU A 66 1.70 9.40 -0.06
N LEU A 67 0.93 8.39 -0.48
CA LEU A 67 1.48 7.14 -0.98
C LEU A 67 1.11 7.02 -2.45
N ASP A 68 2.07 7.37 -3.30
CA ASP A 68 1.98 7.16 -4.74
C ASP A 68 2.64 5.82 -5.07
N MET A 69 1.85 4.83 -5.47
CA MET A 69 2.39 3.52 -5.86
C MET A 69 3.25 3.59 -7.13
N ALA A 70 3.26 4.72 -7.85
CA ALA A 70 4.25 5.01 -8.89
C ALA A 70 5.70 5.11 -8.35
N VAL A 71 5.88 5.23 -7.02
CA VAL A 71 7.18 5.04 -6.34
C VAL A 71 7.78 3.66 -6.61
N PHE A 72 6.96 2.68 -6.97
CA PHE A 72 7.44 1.38 -7.39
C PHE A 72 7.70 1.30 -8.90
N VAL A 73 7.19 2.23 -9.72
CA VAL A 73 7.08 2.14 -11.20
C VAL A 73 8.17 2.88 -11.98
N SER A 74 8.77 3.91 -11.40
CA SER A 74 9.41 4.99 -12.17
C SER A 74 10.87 4.74 -12.54
N MET A 75 11.17 3.96 -13.61
CA MET A 75 12.54 3.93 -14.19
C MET A 75 12.67 3.67 -15.69
N PRO A 76 12.97 4.72 -16.45
CA PRO A 76 13.69 4.63 -17.70
C PRO A 76 15.16 5.08 -17.52
N LEU A 77 16.11 4.22 -17.90
CA LEU A 77 17.56 4.45 -18.08
C LEU A 77 18.46 4.24 -16.84
N LEU A 78 19.40 3.31 -16.99
CA LEU A 78 20.83 3.44 -16.70
C LEU A 78 21.56 2.16 -17.20
N SER A 79 22.31 2.33 -18.29
CA SER A 79 23.50 1.55 -18.68
C SER A 79 24.55 2.64 -18.94
N ASP A 80 25.76 2.64 -18.40
CA ASP A 80 26.76 1.57 -18.34
C ASP A 80 27.55 1.56 -17.02
N ARG A 81 27.93 0.34 -16.59
CA ARG A 81 28.98 -0.08 -15.62
C ARG A 81 28.55 -0.62 -14.24
N PRO A 82 29.32 -1.61 -13.71
CA PRO A 82 28.78 -2.69 -12.91
C PRO A 82 29.00 -2.49 -11.41
N LEU A 83 28.12 -3.03 -10.58
CA LEU A 83 28.45 -3.39 -9.22
C LEU A 83 28.11 -4.87 -9.01
N TYR A 84 29.17 -5.65 -8.77
CA TYR A 84 29.14 -7.01 -8.33
C TYR A 84 28.20 -7.16 -7.12
N LEU A 85 27.34 -8.18 -7.14
CA LEU A 85 27.30 -9.26 -6.15
C LEU A 85 26.46 -10.40 -6.72
N GLU A 86 26.96 -11.60 -6.50
CA GLU A 86 26.69 -12.83 -7.21
C GLU A 86 25.31 -13.46 -6.94
N GLU A 87 24.87 -14.22 -7.96
CA GLU A 87 23.91 -15.34 -7.96
C GLU A 87 22.47 -15.02 -7.52
N SER A 88 21.50 -14.90 -8.44
CA SER A 88 20.87 -16.08 -9.04
C SER A 88 20.12 -15.73 -10.34
N ASN A 89 20.69 -16.21 -11.45
CA ASN A 89 20.09 -16.67 -12.71
C ASN A 89 18.88 -15.93 -13.31
N CYS A 90 19.15 -15.01 -14.26
CA CYS A 90 18.25 -14.74 -15.37
C CYS A 90 18.97 -15.05 -16.69
N ALA A 91 18.38 -15.96 -17.46
CA ALA A 91 18.95 -16.54 -18.66
C ALA A 91 19.22 -15.50 -19.75
N ARG A 92 20.32 -15.74 -20.48
CA ARG A 92 20.83 -15.01 -21.64
C ARG A 92 19.86 -15.02 -22.83
N GLY A 93 19.75 -13.88 -23.51
CA GLY A 93 19.18 -13.76 -24.85
C GLY A 93 19.34 -12.36 -25.43
N SER A 94 20.38 -12.20 -26.27
CA SER A 94 20.59 -11.29 -27.42
C SER A 94 19.87 -9.93 -27.53
N VAL A 95 20.68 -8.92 -27.88
CA VAL A 95 20.35 -7.57 -28.37
C VAL A 95 19.52 -7.65 -29.66
N ASP A 96 18.41 -6.90 -29.73
CA ASP A 96 17.99 -6.13 -30.93
C ASP A 96 16.72 -5.28 -30.69
N THR A 97 16.82 -4.00 -31.01
CA THR A 97 15.75 -3.02 -31.38
C THR A 97 14.63 -2.60 -30.41
N CYS A 98 14.40 -1.27 -30.42
CA CYS A 98 13.44 -0.46 -29.69
C CYS A 98 11.98 -0.93 -29.72
N TYR A 99 11.30 -0.90 -28.56
CA TYR A 99 9.87 -0.62 -28.46
C TYR A 99 9.57 0.32 -27.28
N THR A 100 8.88 1.41 -27.64
CA THR A 100 7.98 2.31 -26.89
C THR A 100 8.15 2.50 -25.38
N ALA A 101 8.11 3.77 -24.95
CA ALA A 101 7.85 4.24 -23.60
C ALA A 101 6.46 3.79 -23.08
N GLN A 102 6.28 2.50 -22.84
CA GLN A 102 5.20 2.00 -22.01
C GLN A 102 5.74 1.86 -20.60
N SER A 103 5.09 2.58 -19.68
CA SER A 103 5.17 2.31 -18.25
C SER A 103 4.76 0.86 -18.01
N VAL A 104 5.71 -0.07 -18.03
CA VAL A 104 5.43 -1.45 -17.62
C VAL A 104 5.02 -1.36 -16.15
N PRO A 105 3.79 -1.76 -15.80
CA PRO A 105 3.34 -1.65 -14.42
C PRO A 105 4.23 -2.53 -13.56
N VAL A 106 4.73 -1.97 -12.45
CA VAL A 106 5.55 -2.75 -11.53
C VAL A 106 4.65 -3.71 -10.76
N ARG A 107 4.97 -5.00 -10.87
CA ARG A 107 4.22 -6.07 -10.22
C ARG A 107 4.73 -6.24 -8.80
N LEU A 108 3.87 -5.91 -7.84
CA LEU A 108 4.07 -6.19 -6.43
C LEU A 108 3.22 -7.42 -6.07
N ALA A 109 3.86 -8.52 -5.66
CA ALA A 109 3.16 -9.74 -5.30
C ALA A 109 2.54 -9.72 -3.89
N VAL A 110 2.16 -8.53 -3.39
CA VAL A 110 1.61 -8.32 -2.05
C VAL A 110 0.22 -8.91 -1.90
N ALA A 111 -0.02 -9.58 -0.77
CA ALA A 111 -1.36 -10.03 -0.37
C ALA A 111 -1.97 -9.09 0.69
N TYR A 112 -1.13 -8.47 1.51
CA TYR A 112 -1.54 -7.58 2.60
C TYR A 112 -0.74 -6.27 2.53
N LEU A 113 -1.46 -5.15 2.58
CA LEU A 113 -0.87 -3.80 2.65
C LEU A 113 -1.45 -3.06 3.86
N GLU A 114 -0.59 -2.79 4.84
CA GLU A 114 -0.92 -2.14 6.11
C GLU A 114 -0.37 -0.72 6.16
N LEU A 115 -1.28 0.27 6.09
CA LEU A 115 -0.98 1.70 6.01
C LEU A 115 -1.68 2.51 7.12
N SER A 116 -2.23 1.85 8.14
CA SER A 116 -2.98 2.53 9.19
C SER A 116 -2.11 3.53 9.97
N ASP A 117 -2.73 4.46 10.70
CA ASP A 117 -2.03 5.40 11.58
C ASP A 117 -0.97 6.24 10.85
N ASN A 118 -1.38 6.83 9.73
CA ASN A 118 -0.56 7.74 8.93
C ASN A 118 -1.30 9.07 8.73
N LYS A 119 -0.88 9.88 7.77
CA LYS A 119 -1.52 11.16 7.42
C LYS A 119 -1.96 11.18 5.96
N ILE A 120 -2.22 10.01 5.37
CA ILE A 120 -2.44 9.85 3.94
C ILE A 120 -3.71 10.60 3.56
N THR A 121 -3.56 11.55 2.63
CA THR A 121 -4.67 12.33 2.07
C THR A 121 -5.04 11.85 0.67
N THR A 122 -4.10 11.20 -0.03
CA THR A 122 -4.26 10.67 -1.37
C THR A 122 -3.59 9.30 -1.46
N PHE A 123 -4.32 8.31 -1.96
CA PHE A 123 -3.81 6.96 -2.22
C PHE A 123 -4.01 6.62 -3.70
N ASN A 124 -2.92 6.62 -4.45
CA ASN A 124 -2.93 6.38 -5.90
C ASN A 124 -2.28 5.04 -6.22
N ILE A 125 -3.06 4.13 -6.81
CA ILE A 125 -2.58 2.81 -7.27
C ILE A 125 -2.25 2.79 -8.77
N ALA A 126 -2.35 3.91 -9.47
CA ALA A 126 -2.03 4.00 -10.89
C ALA A 126 -0.58 3.56 -11.13
N GLY A 127 -0.38 2.72 -12.15
CA GLY A 127 0.94 2.21 -12.54
C GLY A 127 1.44 1.00 -11.75
N CYS A 128 0.83 0.62 -10.63
CA CYS A 128 1.23 -0.57 -9.88
C CYS A 128 0.30 -1.76 -10.18
N ASP A 129 0.84 -2.97 -10.32
CA ASP A 129 0.05 -4.19 -10.40
C ASP A 129 0.22 -5.04 -9.13
N MET A 130 -0.85 -5.22 -8.36
CA MET A 130 -0.90 -6.04 -7.15
C MET A 130 -1.82 -7.26 -7.32
N PRO A 131 -1.50 -8.22 -8.20
CA PRO A 131 -2.44 -9.28 -8.59
C PRO A 131 -2.86 -10.23 -7.46
N ASN A 132 -2.16 -10.19 -6.32
CA ASN A 132 -2.43 -11.04 -5.16
C ASN A 132 -3.12 -10.29 -4.00
N ILE A 133 -3.44 -8.99 -4.15
CA ILE A 133 -3.93 -8.18 -3.02
C ILE A 133 -5.30 -8.65 -2.53
N THR A 134 -5.36 -9.04 -1.26
CA THR A 134 -6.60 -9.49 -0.61
C THR A 134 -7.06 -8.51 0.47
N SER A 135 -6.13 -7.83 1.13
CA SER A 135 -6.45 -6.92 2.25
C SER A 135 -5.65 -5.62 2.18
N LEU A 136 -6.33 -4.51 2.39
CA LEU A 136 -5.79 -3.16 2.45
C LEU A 136 -6.29 -2.46 3.71
N PHE A 137 -5.38 -2.08 4.59
CA PHE A 137 -5.68 -1.37 5.84
C PHE A 137 -5.26 0.09 5.68
N LEU A 138 -6.21 1.00 5.79
CA LEU A 138 -6.07 2.44 5.60
C LEU A 138 -6.64 3.22 6.79
N ASP A 139 -6.85 2.54 7.91
CA ASP A 139 -7.47 3.12 9.10
C ASP A 139 -6.66 4.31 9.64
N ASP A 140 -7.32 5.24 10.33
CA ASP A 140 -6.68 6.36 11.01
C ASP A 140 -5.74 7.17 10.09
N ASN A 141 -6.28 7.56 8.93
CA ASN A 141 -5.65 8.42 7.94
C ASN A 141 -6.51 9.66 7.68
N ARG A 142 -6.26 10.39 6.57
CA ARG A 142 -6.95 11.64 6.22
C ARG A 142 -7.63 11.54 4.85
N LEU A 143 -8.04 10.34 4.45
CA LEU A 143 -8.70 10.11 3.16
C LEU A 143 -10.16 10.60 3.20
N THR A 144 -10.54 11.40 2.22
CA THR A 144 -11.92 11.90 2.05
C THR A 144 -12.70 11.16 0.96
N VAL A 145 -12.02 10.25 0.24
CA VAL A 145 -12.56 9.45 -0.85
C VAL A 145 -12.18 7.98 -0.70
N ILE A 146 -13.01 7.08 -1.20
CA ILE A 146 -12.66 5.66 -1.33
C ILE A 146 -11.75 5.51 -2.57
N PRO A 147 -10.56 4.91 -2.46
CA PRO A 147 -9.70 4.66 -3.60
C PRO A 147 -10.36 3.74 -4.65
N SER A 148 -10.02 3.90 -5.92
CA SER A 148 -10.54 3.09 -7.05
C SER A 148 -10.00 1.65 -7.11
N ILE A 149 -9.62 1.08 -5.97
CA ILE A 149 -9.04 -0.27 -5.85
C ILE A 149 -9.99 -1.37 -6.36
N PHE A 150 -11.31 -1.19 -6.19
CA PHE A 150 -12.30 -2.18 -6.61
C PHE A 150 -12.42 -2.32 -8.13
N GLU A 151 -12.00 -1.33 -8.92
CA GLU A 151 -12.01 -1.39 -10.39
C GLU A 151 -11.04 -2.45 -10.91
N ARG A 152 -9.91 -2.63 -10.20
CA ARG A 152 -8.84 -3.55 -10.60
C ARG A 152 -8.76 -4.81 -9.73
N TYR A 153 -9.12 -4.69 -8.45
CA TYR A 153 -9.05 -5.76 -7.46
C TYR A 153 -10.39 -5.90 -6.76
N ALA A 154 -11.41 -6.31 -7.51
CA ALA A 154 -12.82 -6.35 -7.08
C ALA A 154 -13.11 -7.22 -5.84
N LYS A 155 -12.18 -8.08 -5.41
CA LYS A 155 -12.31 -8.96 -4.24
C LYS A 155 -11.56 -8.47 -3.00
N THR A 156 -10.81 -7.38 -3.10
CA THR A 156 -10.00 -6.86 -1.98
C THR A 156 -10.90 -6.37 -0.86
N ARG A 157 -10.53 -6.71 0.38
CA ARG A 157 -11.13 -6.15 1.60
C ARG A 157 -10.37 -4.88 1.98
N ILE A 158 -11.10 -3.81 2.28
CA ILE A 158 -10.53 -2.53 2.71
C ILE A 158 -11.10 -2.16 4.08
N ILE A 159 -10.23 -1.70 4.97
CA ILE A 159 -10.63 -1.10 6.25
C ILE A 159 -10.18 0.37 6.25
N MET A 160 -11.09 1.28 6.59
CA MET A 160 -10.91 2.74 6.49
C MET A 160 -11.51 3.48 7.70
N ASP A 161 -11.64 2.82 8.85
CA ASP A 161 -12.10 3.44 10.10
C ASP A 161 -11.22 4.67 10.43
N GLY A 162 -11.76 5.70 11.09
CA GLY A 162 -10.96 6.89 11.45
C GLY A 162 -10.60 7.85 10.29
N ASN A 163 -11.12 7.62 9.07
CA ASN A 163 -10.98 8.55 7.95
C ASN A 163 -12.18 9.51 7.81
N PRO A 164 -11.97 10.78 7.39
CA PRO A 164 -13.02 11.79 7.22
C PRO A 164 -13.85 11.59 5.94
N LEU A 165 -14.54 10.45 5.84
CA LEU A 165 -15.39 10.09 4.70
C LEU A 165 -16.83 10.59 4.87
N SER A 166 -17.33 11.33 3.88
CA SER A 166 -18.73 11.75 3.83
C SER A 166 -19.67 10.58 3.53
N CYS A 167 -20.93 10.67 3.96
CA CYS A 167 -21.94 9.67 3.63
C CYS A 167 -22.16 9.58 2.12
N ASN A 168 -22.11 10.70 1.40
CA ASN A 168 -22.23 10.74 -0.06
C ASN A 168 -21.14 9.92 -0.76
N THR A 169 -19.92 9.94 -0.23
CA THR A 169 -18.80 9.13 -0.73
C THR A 169 -19.05 7.63 -0.52
N LEU A 170 -19.71 7.25 0.57
CA LEU A 170 -19.91 5.86 0.98
C LEU A 170 -21.13 5.20 0.34
N LEU A 171 -22.18 5.97 0.03
CA LEU A 171 -23.44 5.46 -0.53
C LEU A 171 -23.27 4.56 -1.78
N PRO A 172 -22.41 4.90 -2.76
CA PRO A 172 -22.17 4.02 -3.93
C PRO A 172 -21.59 2.64 -3.58
N PHE A 173 -21.05 2.48 -2.37
CA PHE A 173 -20.39 1.27 -1.91
C PHE A 173 -21.21 0.50 -0.87
N LYS A 174 -22.52 0.77 -0.77
CA LYS A 174 -23.42 0.11 0.20
C LYS A 174 -23.32 -1.42 0.14
N ASP A 175 -23.33 -2.02 -1.04
CA ASP A 175 -23.19 -3.48 -1.19
C ASP A 175 -21.84 -4.02 -0.67
N ARG A 176 -20.78 -3.23 -0.77
CA ARG A 176 -19.44 -3.58 -0.27
C ARG A 176 -19.38 -3.46 1.26
N LEU A 177 -20.10 -2.49 1.83
CA LEU A 177 -20.26 -2.33 3.28
C LEU A 177 -21.04 -3.52 3.86
N THR A 178 -22.16 -3.90 3.23
CA THR A 178 -22.99 -5.04 3.66
C THR A 178 -22.25 -6.38 3.60
N ASN A 179 -21.39 -6.57 2.59
CA ASN A 179 -20.63 -7.82 2.40
C ASN A 179 -19.24 -7.80 3.05
N ASP A 180 -18.97 -6.89 3.98
CA ASP A 180 -17.70 -6.76 4.72
C ASP A 180 -16.44 -6.54 3.85
N GLN A 181 -16.60 -6.18 2.57
CA GLN A 181 -15.49 -5.85 1.67
C GLN A 181 -14.98 -4.43 1.88
N LEU A 182 -15.85 -3.52 2.33
CA LEU A 182 -15.47 -2.19 2.80
C LEU A 182 -15.88 -2.08 4.26
N ARG A 183 -14.97 -1.67 5.13
CA ARG A 183 -15.26 -1.35 6.52
C ARG A 183 -15.01 0.12 6.77
N LYS A 184 -16.05 0.81 7.24
CA LYS A 184 -16.00 2.20 7.73
C LYS A 184 -16.95 2.35 8.90
N GLU A 185 -16.40 2.50 10.10
CA GLU A 185 -17.06 2.77 11.38
C GLU A 185 -18.47 2.16 11.48
N GLN A 186 -18.56 0.88 11.16
CA GLN A 186 -19.80 0.13 11.23
C GLN A 186 -20.14 -0.11 12.70
N ARG A 187 -21.35 0.27 13.09
CA ARG A 187 -21.84 0.18 14.47
C ARG A 187 -23.26 -0.37 14.50
N SER A 188 -23.64 -0.92 15.65
CA SER A 188 -25.04 -1.24 15.88
C SER A 188 -25.90 0.02 15.76
N VAL A 189 -27.10 -0.11 15.21
CA VAL A 189 -28.06 1.00 15.08
C VAL A 189 -28.31 1.74 16.40
N SER A 190 -28.21 1.02 17.54
CA SER A 190 -28.39 1.54 18.90
C SER A 190 -27.22 2.39 19.41
N MET A 191 -26.03 2.29 18.82
CA MET A 191 -24.84 3.01 19.27
C MET A 191 -24.74 4.36 18.59
N GLU A 192 -24.37 5.42 19.30
CA GLU A 192 -24.12 6.72 18.69
C GLU A 192 -22.83 6.73 17.84
N CYS A 193 -22.87 7.53 16.78
CA CYS A 193 -21.71 7.83 15.95
C CYS A 193 -20.93 8.99 16.54
N VAL A 194 -19.60 8.94 16.45
CA VAL A 194 -18.74 10.08 16.80
C VAL A 194 -18.72 11.11 15.67
N THR A 195 -18.89 10.67 14.43
CA THR A 195 -18.99 11.54 13.25
C THR A 195 -20.32 12.29 13.19
N THR A 196 -20.43 13.21 12.22
CA THR A 196 -21.55 14.15 12.13
C THR A 196 -22.84 13.56 11.52
N SER A 197 -22.80 12.33 11.00
CA SER A 197 -23.92 11.67 10.31
C SER A 197 -23.78 10.14 10.30
N SER A 198 -24.81 9.46 9.79
CA SER A 198 -24.80 8.02 9.54
C SER A 198 -25.90 7.60 8.57
N PHE A 199 -25.77 6.40 7.99
CA PHE A 199 -26.85 5.74 7.25
C PHE A 199 -26.88 4.24 7.54
N LEU A 200 -28.05 3.63 7.36
CA LEU A 200 -28.26 2.20 7.57
C LEU A 200 -27.64 1.37 6.43
N VAL A 201 -26.83 0.39 6.79
CA VAL A 201 -26.31 -0.63 5.88
C VAL A 201 -27.26 -1.83 5.86
N ASP A 202 -27.76 -2.22 7.03
CA ASP A 202 -28.82 -3.22 7.21
C ASP A 202 -29.74 -2.85 8.41
N GLU A 203 -30.60 -3.77 8.85
CA GLU A 203 -31.55 -3.56 9.96
C GLU A 203 -30.88 -3.38 11.33
N THR A 204 -29.65 -3.86 11.49
CA THR A 204 -28.91 -3.93 12.75
C THR A 204 -27.64 -3.08 12.76
N VAL A 205 -27.11 -2.73 11.58
CA VAL A 205 -25.84 -2.01 11.38
C VAL A 205 -26.06 -0.71 10.62
N LYS A 206 -25.44 0.35 11.14
CA LYS A 206 -25.24 1.63 10.46
C LYS A 206 -23.77 1.94 10.29
N VAL A 207 -23.45 2.78 9.31
CA VAL A 207 -22.11 3.31 9.07
C VAL A 207 -22.05 4.75 9.54
N CYS A 208 -21.04 5.08 10.35
CA CYS A 208 -20.75 6.44 10.79
C CYS A 208 -19.90 7.18 9.74
N CYS A 209 -20.38 8.35 9.32
CA CYS A 209 -19.78 9.18 8.29
C CYS A 209 -20.02 10.67 8.54
N ASP A 210 -19.40 11.52 7.74
CA ASP A 210 -19.63 12.97 7.80
C ASP A 210 -20.72 13.42 6.81
N LYS A 211 -21.33 14.59 7.08
CA LYS A 211 -22.34 15.18 6.18
C LYS A 211 -21.74 15.60 4.85
#